data_AF-A0A936GNE3-F1
#
_entry.id   AF-A0A936GNE3-F1
#
_cell.length_a   1.000
_cell.length_b   1.000
_cell.length_c   1.000
_cell.angle_alpha   90.00
_cell.angle_beta   90.00
_cell.angle_gamma   90.00
#
_symmetry.space_group_name_H-M   'P 1'
#
loop_
_entity.id
_entity.type
_entity.pdbx_description
1 polymer ?
#
loop_
_entity_poly.entity_id
_entity_poly.type
_entity_poly.pdbx_seq_one_letter_code
_entity_poly.pdbx_strand_id
1 'polypeptide(L)'
;MFFYTLPIFFNDIQSASPVECLFILSGLFVALFISAPQPNLDWKPQGVDSFLMTAWFGGVSLQLVFWPYLILLNVCLLFADYLAKTGKITVSSWDEIHFVILFTIVWWTTAIWRCSANTNTKLWAALARLTTIAVFIEYGLKLIIRIDYPRIFFNCEDILLDYGSCF
;
A
#
# COMPACT_ATOMS: atom_id res chain seq x y z
N MET A 1 5.07 -5.05 2.12
CA MET A 1 4.34 -4.86 0.86
C MET A 1 5.04 -5.73 -0.17
N PHE A 2 4.27 -6.40 -1.03
CA PHE A 2 4.75 -7.23 -2.12
C PHE A 2 5.53 -8.50 -1.75
N PHE A 3 5.61 -8.85 -0.46
CA PHE A 3 6.42 -9.98 0.00
C PHE A 3 5.91 -11.33 -0.54
N TYR A 4 4.59 -11.52 -0.53
CA TYR A 4 3.96 -12.75 -1.04
C TYR A 4 3.31 -12.56 -2.42
N THR A 5 2.77 -11.37 -2.70
CA THR A 5 2.00 -11.11 -3.92
C THR A 5 2.86 -11.08 -5.18
N LEU A 6 4.04 -10.44 -5.16
CA LEU A 6 4.91 -10.39 -6.36
C LEU A 6 5.42 -11.77 -6.77
N PRO A 7 5.92 -12.62 -5.85
CA PRO A 7 6.28 -13.99 -6.21
C PRO A 7 5.12 -14.77 -6.84
N ILE A 8 3.90 -14.64 -6.29
CA ILE A 8 2.71 -15.31 -6.83
C ILE A 8 2.36 -14.75 -8.22
N PHE A 9 2.38 -13.43 -8.37
CA PHE A 9 2.07 -12.77 -9.62
C PHE A 9 3.02 -13.18 -10.76
N PHE A 10 4.32 -13.29 -10.51
CA PHE A 10 5.29 -13.64 -11.54
C PHE A 10 5.43 -15.15 -11.79
N ASN A 11 5.30 -15.99 -10.75
CA ASN A 11 5.53 -17.42 -10.91
C ASN A 11 4.25 -18.18 -11.27
N ASP A 12 3.12 -17.82 -10.66
CA ASP A 12 1.87 -18.57 -10.76
C ASP A 12 0.92 -17.94 -11.79
N ILE A 13 0.72 -16.62 -11.73
CA ILE A 13 -0.24 -15.93 -12.62
C ILE A 13 0.37 -15.67 -14.01
N GLN A 14 1.65 -15.31 -14.06
CA GLN A 14 2.41 -15.02 -15.30
C GLN A 14 1.75 -13.95 -16.21
N SER A 15 0.94 -13.06 -15.63
CA SER A 15 0.18 -12.06 -16.41
C SER A 15 1.05 -10.97 -17.03
N ALA A 16 2.21 -10.65 -16.43
CA ALA A 16 3.16 -9.68 -16.95
C ALA A 16 4.58 -10.05 -16.52
N SER A 17 5.55 -9.71 -17.35
CA SER A 17 6.96 -9.89 -17.04
C SER A 17 7.47 -8.81 -16.06
N PRO A 18 8.52 -9.09 -15.27
CA PRO A 18 9.15 -8.08 -14.41
C PRO A 18 9.61 -6.83 -15.17
N VAL A 19 10.01 -7.00 -16.45
CA VAL A 19 10.47 -5.92 -17.32
C VAL A 19 9.30 -5.00 -17.72
N GLU A 20 8.15 -5.55 -18.10
CA GLU A 20 6.95 -4.76 -18.40
C GLU A 20 6.47 -3.96 -17.19
N CYS A 21 6.46 -4.60 -16.01
CA CYS A 21 6.13 -3.91 -14.75
C CYS A 21 7.09 -2.75 -14.47
N LEU A 22 8.40 -2.92 -14.72
CA LEU A 22 9.38 -1.84 -14.59
C LEU A 22 9.11 -0.68 -15.55
N PHE A 23 8.76 -0.97 -16.80
CA PHE A 23 8.37 0.08 -17.76
C PHE A 23 7.13 0.85 -17.30
N ILE A 24 6.09 0.15 -16.83
CA ILE A 24 4.88 0.78 -16.30
C ILE A 24 5.19 1.65 -15.09
N LEU A 25 5.96 1.12 -14.13
CA LEU A 25 6.35 1.86 -12.92
C LEU A 25 7.22 3.08 -13.24
N SER A 26 8.13 2.97 -14.20
CA SER A 26 8.97 4.11 -14.63
C SER A 26 8.14 5.20 -15.32
N GLY A 27 7.20 4.82 -16.20
CA GLY A 27 6.27 5.76 -16.83
C GLY A 27 5.40 6.49 -15.80
N LEU A 28 4.85 5.74 -14.84
CA LEU A 28 4.07 6.32 -13.74
C LEU A 28 4.93 7.24 -12.87
N PHE A 29 6.16 6.84 -12.55
CA PHE A 29 7.10 7.66 -11.79
C PHE A 29 7.40 8.99 -12.51
N VAL A 30 7.66 8.96 -13.81
CA VAL A 30 7.89 10.18 -14.60
C VAL A 30 6.66 11.10 -14.57
N ALA A 31 5.46 10.55 -14.74
CA ALA A 31 4.22 11.32 -14.66
C ALA A 31 4.01 11.96 -13.26
N LEU A 32 4.27 11.21 -12.19
CA LEU A 32 4.22 11.70 -10.82
C LEU A 32 5.30 12.72 -10.51
N PHE A 33 6.49 12.53 -11.07
CA PHE A 33 7.59 13.48 -10.94
C PHE A 33 7.22 14.79 -11.61
N ILE A 34 6.72 14.78 -12.85
CA ILE A 34 6.31 16.01 -13.54
C ILE A 34 5.21 16.73 -12.75
N SER A 35 4.18 16.00 -12.30
CA SER A 35 3.04 16.53 -11.54
C SER A 35 3.32 16.85 -10.06
N ALA A 36 4.51 16.52 -9.53
CA ALA A 36 4.87 16.87 -8.16
C ALA A 36 5.04 18.39 -7.99
N PRO A 37 4.48 18.97 -6.91
CA PRO A 37 4.63 20.39 -6.63
C PRO A 37 6.10 20.73 -6.39
N GLN A 38 6.45 21.99 -6.63
CA GLN A 38 7.78 22.47 -6.27
C GLN A 38 7.92 22.52 -4.74
N PRO A 39 9.08 22.11 -4.19
CA PRO A 39 9.43 22.29 -2.78
C PRO A 39 9.19 23.73 -2.31
N ASN A 40 8.42 23.89 -1.23
CA ASN A 40 8.29 25.18 -0.57
C ASN A 40 9.39 25.32 0.49
N LEU A 41 10.46 26.05 0.13
CA LEU A 41 11.62 26.26 1.03
C LEU A 41 11.27 27.13 2.25
N ASP A 42 10.23 27.97 2.15
CA ASP A 42 9.79 28.86 3.22
C ASP A 42 8.72 28.23 4.12
N TRP A 43 8.38 26.97 3.88
CA TRP A 43 7.39 26.26 4.69
C TRP A 43 7.86 26.13 6.15
N LYS A 44 6.94 26.41 7.08
CA LYS A 44 7.15 26.22 8.52
C LYS A 44 6.13 25.20 9.05
N PRO A 45 6.55 24.27 9.92
CA PRO A 45 5.63 23.34 10.54
C PRO A 45 4.57 24.08 11.35
N GLN A 46 3.30 23.70 11.17
CA GLN A 46 2.22 24.17 12.03
C GLN A 46 2.27 23.45 13.39
N GLY A 47 1.72 24.09 14.44
CA GLY A 47 1.61 23.48 15.76
C GLY A 47 0.94 22.11 15.72
N VAL A 48 1.42 21.17 16.54
CA VAL A 48 1.04 19.74 16.48
C VAL A 48 -0.12 19.41 17.44
N ASP A 49 -1.04 20.36 17.69
CA ASP A 49 -2.13 20.16 18.64
C ASP A 49 -3.02 18.95 18.26
N SER A 50 -3.13 18.65 16.95
CA SER A 50 -3.71 17.41 16.45
C SER A 50 -2.96 16.91 15.21
N PHE A 51 -1.98 16.02 15.40
CA PHE A 51 -1.15 15.50 14.32
C PHE A 51 -1.96 14.99 13.11
N LEU A 52 -3.01 14.20 13.35
CA LEU A 52 -3.83 13.62 12.27
C LEU A 52 -4.51 14.70 11.43
N MET A 53 -5.08 15.71 12.09
CA MET A 53 -5.80 16.76 11.38
C MET A 53 -4.82 17.72 10.68
N THR A 54 -3.71 18.08 11.34
CA THR A 54 -2.65 18.91 10.75
C THR A 54 -2.01 18.21 9.55
N ALA A 55 -1.74 16.90 9.61
CA ALA A 55 -1.23 16.12 8.49
C ALA A 55 -2.26 16.03 7.34
N TRP A 56 -3.53 15.81 7.67
CA TRP A 56 -4.61 15.79 6.69
C TRP A 56 -4.73 17.12 5.93
N PHE A 57 -4.48 18.26 6.56
CA PHE A 57 -4.51 19.56 5.88
C PHE A 57 -3.20 19.96 5.20
N GLY A 58 -2.14 19.14 5.26
CA GLY A 58 -0.85 19.50 4.68
C GLY A 58 -0.01 20.44 5.54
N GLY A 59 -0.22 20.48 6.85
CA GLY A 59 0.54 21.32 7.79
C GLY A 59 1.81 20.65 8.34
N VAL A 60 2.12 19.43 7.91
CA VAL A 60 3.23 18.59 8.42
C VAL A 60 4.24 18.29 7.31
N SER A 61 5.49 18.01 7.68
CA SER A 61 6.51 17.59 6.70
C SER A 61 6.15 16.25 6.08
N LEU A 62 6.46 16.09 4.79
CA LEU A 62 6.18 14.85 4.06
C LEU A 62 6.83 13.64 4.72
N GLN A 63 8.07 13.77 5.20
CA GLN A 63 8.82 12.68 5.83
C GLN A 63 8.15 12.17 7.11
N LEU A 64 7.62 13.08 7.93
CA LEU A 64 7.00 12.72 9.21
C LEU A 64 5.67 11.98 9.03
N VAL A 65 4.92 12.30 7.97
CA VAL A 65 3.68 11.58 7.61
C VAL A 65 4.00 10.28 6.87
N PHE A 66 5.06 10.25 6.07
CA PHE A 66 5.40 9.10 5.23
C PHE A 66 5.91 7.90 6.02
N TRP A 67 7.00 8.06 6.77
CA TRP A 67 7.73 6.93 7.34
C TRP A 67 6.95 6.12 8.38
N PRO A 68 6.32 6.75 9.40
CA PRO A 68 5.63 5.99 10.44
C PRO A 68 4.50 5.13 9.88
N TYR A 69 3.70 5.69 8.97
CA TYR A 69 2.60 4.99 8.32
C TYR A 69 3.09 3.90 7.38
N LEU A 70 4.14 4.17 6.59
CA LEU A 70 4.71 3.15 5.71
C LEU A 70 5.19 1.93 6.52
N ILE A 71 5.92 2.16 7.62
CA ILE A 71 6.44 1.08 8.46
C ILE A 71 5.28 0.31 9.09
N LEU A 72 4.34 1.01 9.72
CA LEU A 72 3.18 0.40 10.36
C LEU A 72 2.37 -0.43 9.37
N LEU A 73 2.06 0.12 8.20
CA LEU A 73 1.35 -0.56 7.13
C LEU A 73 2.06 -1.83 6.69
N ASN A 74 3.38 -1.76 6.47
CA ASN A 74 4.15 -2.93 6.04
C ASN A 74 4.16 -4.04 7.09
N VAL A 75 4.28 -3.68 8.38
CA VAL A 75 4.21 -4.64 9.49
C VAL A 75 2.82 -5.28 9.55
N CYS A 76 1.76 -4.48 9.50
CA CYS A 76 0.38 -4.99 9.53
C CYS A 76 0.10 -5.93 8.36
N LEU A 77 0.48 -5.55 7.13
CA LEU A 77 0.27 -6.38 5.95
C LEU A 77 1.04 -7.71 6.04
N LEU A 78 2.33 -7.65 6.42
CA LEU A 78 3.15 -8.85 6.56
C LEU A 78 2.60 -9.79 7.64
N PHE A 79 2.18 -9.23 8.76
CA PHE A 79 1.64 -10.01 9.87
C PHE A 79 0.29 -10.64 9.51
N ALA A 80 -0.62 -9.89 8.90
CA ALA A 80 -1.91 -10.41 8.44
C ALA A 80 -1.73 -11.55 7.42
N ASP A 81 -0.83 -11.37 6.46
CA ASP A 81 -0.51 -12.39 5.46
C ASP A 81 0.12 -13.64 6.09
N TYR A 82 1.06 -13.45 7.01
CA TYR A 82 1.68 -14.56 7.74
C TYR A 82 0.65 -15.37 8.55
N LEU A 83 -0.25 -14.70 9.25
CA LEU A 83 -1.32 -15.36 10.01
C LEU A 83 -2.26 -16.14 9.10
N ALA A 84 -2.65 -15.58 7.95
CA ALA A 84 -3.49 -16.27 6.98
C ALA A 84 -2.79 -17.51 6.41
N LYS A 85 -1.52 -17.38 5.98
CA LYS A 85 -0.75 -18.51 5.45
C LYS A 85 -0.48 -19.62 6.47
N THR A 86 -0.46 -19.29 7.76
CA THR A 86 -0.29 -20.27 8.85
C THR A 86 -1.61 -20.83 9.37
N GLY A 87 -2.75 -20.47 8.77
CA GLY A 87 -4.08 -20.93 9.20
C GLY A 87 -4.46 -20.44 10.59
N LYS A 88 -3.90 -19.31 11.04
CA LYS A 88 -4.22 -18.71 12.34
C LYS A 88 -5.42 -17.77 12.28
N ILE A 89 -5.80 -17.35 11.08
CA ILE A 89 -6.99 -16.55 10.81
C ILE A 89 -7.70 -17.09 9.56
N THR A 90 -9.03 -16.95 9.52
CA THR A 90 -9.86 -17.32 8.36
C THR A 90 -9.75 -16.31 7.22
N VAL A 91 -10.26 -16.65 6.03
CA VAL A 91 -10.29 -15.73 4.88
C VAL A 91 -11.13 -14.49 5.22
N SER A 92 -12.30 -14.69 5.84
CA SER A 92 -13.14 -13.58 6.32
C SER A 92 -12.39 -12.64 7.28
N SER A 93 -11.66 -13.18 8.27
CA SER A 93 -10.88 -12.36 9.20
C SER A 93 -9.76 -11.59 8.48
N TRP A 94 -9.12 -12.21 7.49
CA TRP A 94 -8.10 -11.56 6.68
C TRP A 94 -8.69 -10.40 5.86
N ASP A 95 -9.89 -10.55 5.30
CA ASP A 95 -10.60 -9.49 4.58
C ASP A 95 -10.95 -8.31 5.49
N GLU A 96 -11.46 -8.57 6.70
CA GLU A 96 -11.79 -7.53 7.68
C GLU A 96 -10.56 -6.70 8.05
N ILE A 97 -9.41 -7.35 8.30
CA ILE A 97 -8.15 -6.65 8.58
C ILE A 97 -7.78 -5.74 7.41
N HIS A 98 -7.84 -6.24 6.17
CA HIS A 98 -7.51 -5.46 4.98
C HIS A 98 -8.47 -4.28 4.77
N PHE A 99 -9.77 -4.47 5.06
CA PHE A 99 -10.79 -3.42 4.97
C PHE A 99 -10.54 -2.29 5.96
N VAL A 100 -10.22 -2.60 7.23
CA VAL A 100 -9.87 -1.59 8.23
C VAL A 100 -8.62 -0.81 7.81
N ILE A 101 -7.59 -1.52 7.34
CA ILE A 101 -6.34 -0.89 6.89
C ILE A 101 -6.59 -0.01 5.65
N LEU A 102 -7.52 -0.34 4.76
CA LEU A 102 -7.84 0.45 3.57
C LEU A 102 -8.25 1.90 3.92
N PHE A 103 -9.03 2.11 4.97
CA PHE A 103 -9.38 3.46 5.43
C PHE A 103 -8.14 4.26 5.84
N THR A 104 -7.21 3.61 6.54
CA THR A 104 -5.95 4.26 6.94
C THR A 104 -5.07 4.59 5.74
N ILE A 105 -5.08 3.76 4.69
CA ILE A 105 -4.37 4.00 3.43
C ILE A 105 -4.97 5.18 2.68
N VAL A 106 -6.30 5.27 2.59
CA VAL A 106 -6.98 6.43 1.97
C VAL A 106 -6.58 7.70 2.71
N TRP A 107 -6.60 7.66 4.05
CA TRP A 107 -6.18 8.79 4.85
C TRP A 107 -4.73 9.18 4.60
N TRP A 108 -3.83 8.19 4.64
CA TRP A 108 -2.40 8.39 4.45
C TRP A 108 -2.10 8.92 3.06
N THR A 109 -2.74 8.37 2.02
CA THR A 109 -2.63 8.85 0.64
C THR A 109 -2.99 10.32 0.55
N THR A 110 -4.14 10.71 1.12
CA THR A 110 -4.59 12.10 1.10
C THR A 110 -3.60 13.03 1.79
N ALA A 111 -3.08 12.62 2.95
CA ALA A 111 -2.06 13.37 3.69
C ALA A 111 -0.74 13.49 2.91
N ILE A 112 -0.27 12.42 2.27
CA ILE A 112 0.92 12.44 1.40
C ILE A 112 0.76 13.41 0.24
N TRP A 113 -0.39 13.39 -0.46
CA TRP A 113 -0.65 14.28 -1.58
C TRP A 113 -0.64 15.75 -1.17
N ARG A 114 -1.24 16.08 -0.02
CA ARG A 114 -1.29 17.44 0.52
C ARG A 114 0.05 17.91 1.11
N CYS A 115 0.79 17.02 1.77
CA CYS A 115 2.12 17.33 2.32
C CYS A 115 3.23 17.28 1.26
N SER A 116 2.92 16.96 -0.01
CA SER A 116 3.94 16.77 -1.06
C SER A 116 4.78 18.02 -1.35
N ALA A 117 4.29 19.22 -1.07
CA ALA A 117 5.06 20.45 -1.20
C ALA A 117 6.03 20.69 -0.01
N ASN A 118 5.79 20.02 1.12
CA ASN A 118 6.51 20.21 2.38
C ASN A 118 7.70 19.24 2.47
N THR A 119 8.58 19.32 1.49
CA THR A 119 9.79 18.51 1.39
C THR A 119 10.92 19.30 0.75
N ASN A 120 12.16 18.84 0.93
CA ASN A 120 13.34 19.50 0.36
C ASN A 120 13.51 19.21 -1.13
N THR A 121 12.97 18.09 -1.64
CA THR A 121 13.18 17.67 -3.03
C THR A 121 11.90 17.19 -3.70
N LYS A 122 11.71 17.63 -4.95
CA LYS A 122 10.59 17.19 -5.80
C LYS A 122 10.60 15.68 -6.04
N LEU A 123 11.80 15.09 -6.09
CA LEU A 123 12.02 13.65 -6.21
C LEU A 123 11.35 12.88 -5.07
N TRP A 124 11.49 13.37 -3.84
CA TRP A 124 10.93 12.71 -2.66
C TRP A 124 9.40 12.73 -2.67
N ALA A 125 8.79 13.83 -3.10
CA ALA A 125 7.34 13.91 -3.28
C ALA A 125 6.82 12.89 -4.31
N ALA A 126 7.52 12.74 -5.44
CA ALA A 126 7.17 11.78 -6.48
C ALA A 126 7.27 10.33 -5.98
N LEU A 127 8.36 9.99 -5.27
CA LEU A 127 8.54 8.66 -4.69
C LEU A 127 7.48 8.35 -3.63
N ALA A 128 7.14 9.31 -2.76
CA ALA A 128 6.09 9.11 -1.76
C ALA A 128 4.72 8.85 -2.39
N ARG A 129 4.35 9.63 -3.43
CA ARG A 129 3.12 9.42 -4.21
C ARG A 129 3.13 8.08 -4.93
N LEU A 130 4.23 7.71 -5.58
CA LEU A 130 4.37 6.41 -6.23
C LEU A 130 4.17 5.27 -5.23
N THR A 131 4.73 5.40 -4.03
CA THR A 131 4.57 4.42 -2.95
C THR A 131 3.10 4.26 -2.55
N THR A 132 2.33 5.35 -2.42
CA THR A 132 0.89 5.26 -2.11
C THR A 132 0.12 4.52 -3.21
N ILE A 133 0.44 4.77 -4.49
CA ILE A 133 -0.18 4.04 -5.60
C ILE A 133 0.23 2.57 -5.59
N ALA A 134 1.50 2.27 -5.32
CA ALA A 134 1.99 0.90 -5.19
C ALA A 134 1.23 0.11 -4.10
N VAL A 135 0.84 0.75 -3.00
CA VAL A 135 -0.02 0.13 -1.98
C VAL A 135 -1.41 -0.23 -2.54
N PHE A 136 -2.02 0.61 -3.36
CA PHE A 136 -3.29 0.25 -4.01
C PHE A 136 -3.12 -0.90 -5.01
N ILE A 137 -1.99 -0.94 -5.74
CA ILE A 137 -1.67 -2.06 -6.64
C ILE A 137 -1.51 -3.35 -5.83
N GLU A 138 -0.80 -3.32 -4.69
CA GLU A 138 -0.70 -4.46 -3.77
C GLU A 138 -2.09 -4.97 -3.37
N TYR A 139 -2.99 -4.08 -2.98
CA TYR A 139 -4.37 -4.44 -2.63
C TYR A 139 -5.14 -5.06 -3.81
N GLY A 140 -4.98 -4.52 -5.01
CA GLY A 140 -5.56 -5.10 -6.22
C GLY A 140 -5.05 -6.51 -6.49
N LEU A 141 -3.73 -6.73 -6.37
CA LEU A 141 -3.13 -8.05 -6.53
C LEU A 141 -3.62 -9.03 -5.46
N LYS A 142 -3.73 -8.58 -4.20
CA LYS A 142 -4.29 -9.39 -3.11
C LYS A 142 -5.73 -9.81 -3.38
N LEU A 143 -6.54 -8.91 -3.92
CA LEU A 143 -7.93 -9.20 -4.29
C LEU A 143 -8.01 -10.21 -5.44
N ILE A 144 -7.14 -10.10 -6.46
CA ILE A 144 -7.03 -11.09 -7.53
C ILE A 144 -6.62 -12.46 -6.95
N ILE A 145 -5.60 -12.50 -6.10
CA ILE A 145 -5.16 -13.75 -5.47
C ILE A 145 -6.28 -14.37 -4.62
N ARG A 146 -7.03 -13.56 -3.87
CA ARG A 146 -8.17 -14.03 -3.07
C ARG A 146 -9.26 -14.68 -3.93
N ILE A 147 -9.59 -14.09 -5.08
CA ILE A 147 -10.70 -14.56 -5.92
C ILE A 147 -10.27 -15.74 -6.80
N ASP A 148 -9.16 -15.59 -7.52
CA ASP A 148 -8.76 -16.52 -8.58
C ASP A 148 -7.78 -17.58 -8.10
N TYR A 149 -7.02 -17.30 -7.03
CA TYR A 149 -5.95 -18.18 -6.54
C TYR A 149 -5.97 -18.43 -5.01
N PRO A 150 -7.14 -18.65 -4.38
CA PRO A 150 -7.24 -18.73 -2.92
C PRO A 150 -6.36 -19.84 -2.33
N ARG A 151 -6.18 -20.95 -3.04
CA ARG A 151 -5.38 -22.10 -2.60
C ARG A 151 -3.87 -21.86 -2.48
N ILE A 152 -3.34 -20.87 -3.18
CA ILE A 152 -1.91 -20.54 -3.11
C ILE A 152 -1.60 -19.84 -1.77
N PHE A 153 -2.63 -19.21 -1.19
CA PHE A 153 -2.47 -18.32 -0.06
C PHE A 153 -3.13 -18.82 1.24
N PHE A 154 -4.28 -19.50 1.15
CA PHE A 154 -5.05 -19.99 2.30
C PHE A 154 -5.03 -21.52 2.36
N ASN A 155 -5.18 -22.07 3.57
CA ASN A 155 -5.29 -23.51 3.77
C ASN A 155 -6.65 -24.05 3.31
N CYS A 156 -6.69 -25.32 2.88
CA CYS A 156 -7.95 -25.94 2.43
C CYS A 156 -9.06 -25.91 3.48
N GLU A 157 -8.73 -26.04 4.77
CA GLU A 157 -9.71 -26.02 5.85
C GLU A 157 -10.42 -24.65 5.92
N ASP A 158 -9.66 -23.57 5.81
CA ASP A 158 -10.18 -22.20 5.82
C ASP A 158 -11.01 -21.92 4.55
N ILE A 159 -10.55 -22.38 3.39
CA ILE A 159 -11.27 -22.23 2.12
C ILE A 159 -12.58 -23.03 2.16
N LEU A 160 -12.58 -24.24 2.73
CA LEU A 160 -13.77 -25.08 2.84
C LEU A 160 -14.83 -24.45 3.75
N LEU A 161 -14.43 -23.76 4.83
CA LEU A 161 -15.34 -23.03 5.71
C LEU A 161 -16.02 -21.86 5.00
N ASP A 162 -15.26 -21.08 4.21
CA ASP A 162 -15.79 -19.85 3.59
C ASP A 162 -16.45 -20.10 2.21
N TYR A 163 -15.94 -21.06 1.41
CA TYR A 163 -16.42 -21.34 0.04
C TYR A 163 -17.17 -22.68 -0.10
N GLY A 164 -17.25 -23.48 0.97
CA GLY A 164 -17.95 -24.78 0.96
C GLY A 164 -17.27 -25.86 0.11
N SER A 165 -16.09 -25.59 -0.46
CA SER A 165 -15.33 -26.53 -1.25
C SER A 165 -13.84 -26.16 -1.23
N CYS A 166 -12.96 -27.16 -1.38
CA CYS A 166 -11.55 -26.91 -1.70
C CYS A 166 -11.28 -27.53 -3.07
N PHE A 167 -11.45 -26.77 -4.17
CA PHE A 167 -11.19 -27.22 -5.57
C PHE A 167 -10.02 -26.54 -6.25
#